data_AF-A0A7C5VFB0-F1
#
_entry.id   AF-A0A7C5VFB0-F1
#
_cell.length_a   1.000
_cell.length_b   1.000
_cell.length_c   1.000
_cell.angle_alpha   90.00
_cell.angle_beta   90.00
_cell.angle_gamma   90.00
#
_symmetry.space_group_name_H-M   'P 1'
#
loop_
_entity.id
_entity.type
_entity.pdbx_description
1 polymer ?
#
loop_
_entity_poly.entity_id
_entity_poly.type
_entity_poly.pdbx_seq_one_letter_code
_entity_poly.pdbx_strand_id
1 'polypeptide(L)'
;MGIRLRRSREEKIERVTVGLSIVKERMERRVREMTNRSRQLFEQVVAAKLEGDEERAVIYANELRQLRSMLNAAIRNQLMIEAVVNKLETIRDIDEFRKFIGPIRSLISSVAPSIRGVAPEIGHQLQSVQEQLEDLSFEIGTVPSMYMPPIEPDEEEVRKILKEAAEVAARRLRESTPEPP
;
A
#
# COMPACT_ATOMS: atom_id res chain seq x y z
N MET A 1 35.56 -8.89 17.39
CA MET A 1 34.60 -7.77 17.50
C MET A 1 33.59 -7.74 16.35
N GLY A 2 34.01 -7.92 15.08
CA GLY A 2 33.14 -7.77 13.89
C GLY A 2 31.93 -8.72 13.76
N ILE A 3 32.03 -9.97 14.22
CA ILE A 3 30.93 -10.96 14.09
C ILE A 3 29.71 -10.58 14.95
N ARG A 4 29.92 -10.06 16.18
CA ARG A 4 28.81 -9.64 17.07
C ARG A 4 28.06 -8.42 16.52
N LEU A 5 28.79 -7.45 15.95
CA LEU A 5 28.21 -6.25 15.33
C LEU A 5 27.41 -6.60 14.06
N ARG A 6 27.88 -7.57 13.26
CA ARG A 6 27.15 -8.05 12.09
C ARG A 6 25.81 -8.70 12.47
N ARG A 7 25.82 -9.62 13.44
CA ARG A 7 24.62 -10.30 13.93
C ARG A 7 23.57 -9.31 14.47
N SER A 8 24.02 -8.29 15.21
CA SER A 8 23.12 -7.26 15.75
C SER A 8 22.40 -6.42 14.67
N ARG A 9 23.03 -6.21 13.50
CA ARG A 9 22.41 -5.48 12.39
C ARG A 9 21.40 -6.34 11.62
N GLU A 10 21.71 -7.63 11.43
CA GLU A 10 20.78 -8.60 10.83
C GLU A 10 19.48 -8.70 11.67
N GLU A 11 19.59 -8.76 12.99
CA GLU A 11 18.44 -8.73 13.91
C GLU A 11 17.62 -7.43 13.81
N LYS A 12 18.23 -6.29 13.45
CA LYS A 12 17.51 -5.03 13.23
C LYS A 12 16.74 -5.01 11.91
N ILE A 13 17.31 -5.55 10.84
CA ILE A 13 16.62 -5.72 9.56
C ILE A 13 15.38 -6.60 9.77
N GLU A 14 15.53 -7.71 10.50
CA GLU A 14 14.42 -8.60 10.83
C GLU A 14 13.33 -7.87 11.62
N ARG A 15 13.69 -7.11 12.67
CA ARG A 15 12.73 -6.31 13.44
C ARG A 15 11.94 -5.32 12.59
N VAL A 16 12.63 -4.58 11.71
CA VAL A 16 11.98 -3.64 10.78
C VAL A 16 11.02 -4.38 9.85
N THR A 17 11.46 -5.52 9.31
CA THR A 17 10.65 -6.35 8.42
C THR A 17 9.38 -6.82 9.11
N VAL A 18 9.50 -7.37 10.32
CA VAL A 18 8.35 -7.78 11.16
C VAL A 18 7.43 -6.59 11.46
N GLY A 19 7.98 -5.42 11.80
CA GLY A 19 7.21 -4.20 12.04
C GLY A 19 6.38 -3.78 10.83
N LEU A 20 6.98 -3.79 9.63
CA LEU A 20 6.27 -3.51 8.39
C LEU A 20 5.24 -4.57 8.03
N SER A 21 5.50 -5.84 8.29
CA SER A 21 4.52 -6.92 8.08
C SER A 21 3.29 -6.72 8.97
N ILE A 22 3.46 -6.28 10.22
CA ILE A 22 2.33 -5.94 11.10
C ILE A 22 1.53 -4.75 10.54
N VAL A 23 2.21 -3.72 10.03
CA VAL A 23 1.55 -2.56 9.39
C VAL A 23 0.79 -3.02 8.15
N LYS A 24 1.38 -3.89 7.32
CA LYS A 24 0.76 -4.49 6.12
C LYS A 24 -0.55 -5.21 6.48
N GLU A 25 -0.52 -6.14 7.43
CA GLU A 25 -1.68 -6.92 7.85
C GLU A 25 -2.82 -6.05 8.43
N ARG A 26 -2.47 -4.95 9.10
CA ARG A 26 -3.45 -3.98 9.61
C ARG A 26 -4.07 -3.17 8.48
N MET A 27 -3.26 -2.72 7.53
CA MET A 27 -3.77 -2.04 6.33
C MET A 27 -4.70 -2.95 5.52
N GLU A 28 -4.33 -4.22 5.35
CA GLU A 28 -5.19 -5.24 4.71
C GLU A 28 -6.55 -5.37 5.40
N ARG A 29 -6.57 -5.44 6.74
CA ARG A 29 -7.82 -5.45 7.51
C ARG A 29 -8.64 -4.19 7.26
N ARG A 30 -8.01 -3.02 7.32
CA ARG A 30 -8.65 -1.73 7.09
C ARG A 30 -9.27 -1.63 5.70
N VAL A 31 -8.55 -2.08 4.68
CA VAL A 31 -9.02 -2.13 3.28
C VAL A 31 -10.24 -3.05 3.16
N ARG A 32 -10.24 -4.22 3.80
CA ARG A 32 -11.41 -5.13 3.83
C ARG A 32 -12.64 -4.48 4.47
N GLU A 33 -12.47 -3.83 5.61
CA GLU A 33 -13.55 -3.11 6.31
C GLU A 33 -14.15 -2.00 5.44
N MET A 34 -13.29 -1.17 4.85
CA MET A 34 -13.73 -0.08 3.97
C MET A 34 -14.41 -0.59 2.70
N THR A 35 -13.97 -1.73 2.17
CA THR A 35 -14.60 -2.39 1.02
C THR A 35 -16.02 -2.84 1.37
N ASN A 36 -16.21 -3.49 2.52
CA ASN A 36 -17.52 -3.91 2.99
C ASN A 36 -18.45 -2.71 3.23
N ARG A 37 -17.94 -1.66 3.88
CA ARG A 37 -18.68 -0.41 4.09
C ARG A 37 -19.07 0.24 2.76
N SER A 38 -18.19 0.22 1.76
CA SER A 38 -18.49 0.74 0.42
C SER A 38 -19.60 -0.03 -0.27
N ARG A 39 -19.73 -1.35 -0.06
CA ARG A 39 -20.83 -2.15 -0.60
C ARG A 39 -22.16 -1.79 0.07
N GLN A 40 -22.18 -1.75 1.40
CA GLN A 40 -23.37 -1.37 2.17
C GLN A 40 -23.88 0.02 1.79
N LEU A 41 -22.98 0.99 1.65
CA LEU A 41 -23.35 2.35 1.30
C LEU A 41 -23.86 2.46 -0.15
N PHE A 42 -23.34 1.63 -1.06
CA PHE A 42 -23.91 1.50 -2.41
C PHE A 42 -25.32 0.91 -2.38
N GLU A 43 -25.58 -0.11 -1.57
CA GLU A 43 -26.92 -0.66 -1.36
C GLU A 43 -27.89 0.40 -0.81
N GLN A 44 -27.42 1.26 0.10
CA GLN A 44 -28.21 2.39 0.61
C GLN A 44 -28.55 3.43 -0.47
N VAL A 45 -27.64 3.71 -1.41
CA VAL A 45 -27.95 4.54 -2.59
C VAL A 45 -29.05 3.90 -3.43
N VAL A 46 -28.94 2.59 -3.70
CA VAL A 46 -29.95 1.85 -4.49
C VAL A 46 -31.31 1.87 -3.80
N ALA A 47 -31.36 1.61 -2.49
CA ALA A 47 -32.61 1.63 -1.72
C ALA A 47 -33.29 3.01 -1.78
N ALA A 48 -32.54 4.09 -1.52
CA ALA A 48 -33.08 5.45 -1.60
C ALA A 48 -33.60 5.80 -3.00
N LYS A 49 -32.90 5.33 -4.06
CA LYS A 49 -33.36 5.48 -5.45
C LYS A 49 -34.66 4.72 -5.75
N LEU A 50 -34.83 3.52 -5.22
CA LEU A 50 -36.06 2.73 -5.38
C LEU A 50 -37.25 3.33 -4.62
N GLU A 51 -37.00 3.96 -3.47
CA GLU A 51 -38.00 4.65 -2.67
C GLU A 51 -38.39 6.02 -3.25
N GLY A 52 -37.68 6.51 -4.28
CA GLY A 52 -37.88 7.84 -4.87
C GLY A 52 -37.33 8.99 -4.02
N ASP A 53 -36.55 8.68 -2.97
CA ASP A 53 -35.93 9.65 -2.08
C ASP A 53 -34.60 10.16 -2.68
N GLU A 54 -34.73 11.10 -3.61
CA GLU A 54 -33.61 11.63 -4.39
C GLU A 54 -32.58 12.36 -3.53
N GLU A 55 -33.03 13.13 -2.53
CA GLU A 55 -32.15 13.87 -1.62
C GLU A 55 -31.26 12.90 -0.82
N ARG A 56 -31.86 11.86 -0.25
CA ARG A 56 -31.13 10.84 0.50
C ARG A 56 -30.18 10.02 -0.37
N ALA A 57 -30.58 9.71 -1.61
CA ALA A 57 -29.72 9.04 -2.57
C ALA A 57 -28.47 9.88 -2.89
N VAL A 58 -28.62 11.20 -3.07
CA VAL A 58 -27.49 12.12 -3.32
C VAL A 58 -26.55 12.19 -2.12
N ILE A 59 -27.08 12.21 -0.89
CA ILE A 59 -26.26 12.19 0.33
C ILE A 59 -25.41 10.91 0.40
N TYR A 60 -26.03 9.74 0.27
CA TYR A 60 -25.31 8.46 0.30
C TYR A 60 -24.31 8.32 -0.84
N ALA A 61 -24.63 8.83 -2.04
CA ALA A 61 -23.71 8.80 -3.17
C ALA A 61 -22.46 9.65 -2.92
N ASN A 62 -22.61 10.81 -2.27
CA ASN A 62 -21.49 11.66 -1.89
C ASN A 62 -20.59 11.02 -0.83
N GLU A 63 -21.16 10.38 0.20
CA GLU A 63 -20.41 9.61 1.20
C GLU A 63 -19.67 8.44 0.52
N LEU A 64 -20.33 7.72 -0.39
CA LEU A 64 -19.74 6.61 -1.14
C LEU A 64 -18.54 7.07 -1.98
N ARG A 65 -18.67 8.21 -2.67
CA ARG A 65 -17.57 8.80 -3.45
C ARG A 65 -16.36 9.09 -2.57
N GLN A 66 -16.57 9.70 -1.40
CA GLN A 66 -15.49 10.01 -0.46
C GLN A 66 -14.84 8.74 0.08
N LEU A 67 -15.65 7.77 0.51
CA LEU A 67 -15.16 6.48 1.00
C LEU A 67 -14.35 5.72 -0.05
N ARG A 68 -14.80 5.70 -1.30
CA ARG A 68 -14.06 5.08 -2.41
C ARG A 68 -12.73 5.77 -2.68
N SER A 69 -12.67 7.10 -2.59
CA SER A 69 -11.41 7.85 -2.72
C SER A 69 -10.41 7.43 -1.63
N MET A 70 -10.86 7.36 -0.38
CA MET A 70 -10.03 6.92 0.74
C MET A 70 -9.62 5.45 0.63
N LEU A 71 -10.54 4.57 0.21
CA LEU A 71 -10.28 3.14 -0.02
C LEU A 71 -9.19 2.95 -1.08
N ASN A 72 -9.26 3.69 -2.18
CA ASN A 72 -8.24 3.63 -3.23
C ASN A 72 -6.86 4.08 -2.72
N ALA A 73 -6.81 5.11 -1.87
CA ALA A 73 -5.56 5.51 -1.21
C ALA A 73 -5.04 4.41 -0.27
N ALA A 74 -5.92 3.80 0.53
CA ALA A 74 -5.58 2.71 1.43
C ALA A 74 -4.98 1.50 0.68
N ILE A 75 -5.59 1.10 -0.44
CA ILE A 75 -5.11 0.01 -1.30
C ILE A 75 -3.71 0.34 -1.85
N ARG A 76 -3.50 1.54 -2.38
CA ARG A 76 -2.18 1.94 -2.90
C ARG A 76 -1.10 1.88 -1.81
N ASN A 77 -1.39 2.40 -0.62
CA ASN A 77 -0.44 2.37 0.49
C ASN A 77 -0.15 0.93 0.94
N GLN A 78 -1.16 0.07 0.99
CA GLN A 78 -1.00 -1.35 1.31
C GLN A 78 -0.03 -2.03 0.33
N LEU A 79 -0.22 -1.81 -0.98
CA LEU A 79 0.65 -2.39 -2.02
C LEU A 79 2.10 -1.87 -1.92
N MET A 80 2.28 -0.59 -1.62
CA MET A 80 3.62 -0.02 -1.42
C MET A 80 4.33 -0.61 -0.20
N ILE A 81 3.61 -0.81 0.91
CA ILE A 81 4.16 -1.47 2.11
C ILE A 81 4.51 -2.92 1.78
N GLU A 82 3.63 -3.63 1.08
CA GLU A 82 3.87 -5.01 0.66
C GLU A 82 5.11 -5.14 -0.24
N ALA A 83 5.30 -4.24 -1.20
CA ALA A 83 6.49 -4.21 -2.03
C ALA A 83 7.78 -4.04 -1.21
N VAL A 84 7.74 -3.21 -0.15
CA VAL A 84 8.89 -3.03 0.76
C VAL A 84 9.13 -4.28 1.60
N VAL A 85 8.09 -4.87 2.17
CA VAL A 85 8.21 -6.12 2.95
C VAL A 85 8.84 -7.21 2.07
N ASN A 86 8.30 -7.43 0.87
CA ASN A 86 8.84 -8.40 -0.09
C ASN A 86 10.31 -8.09 -0.42
N LYS A 87 10.67 -6.81 -0.57
CA LYS A 87 12.06 -6.44 -0.84
C LYS A 87 12.96 -6.77 0.35
N LEU A 88 12.55 -6.43 1.57
CA LEU A 88 13.31 -6.70 2.80
C LEU A 88 13.51 -8.20 3.04
N GLU A 89 12.50 -9.02 2.76
CA GLU A 89 12.57 -10.48 2.88
C GLU A 89 13.61 -11.12 1.95
N THR A 90 13.92 -10.48 0.81
CA THR A 90 14.92 -10.97 -0.14
C THR A 90 16.35 -10.54 0.17
N ILE A 91 16.55 -9.59 1.08
CA ILE A 91 17.88 -9.05 1.40
C ILE A 91 18.66 -10.08 2.21
N ARG A 92 19.80 -10.52 1.66
CA ARG A 92 20.60 -11.59 2.28
C ARG A 92 21.73 -11.09 3.17
N ASP A 93 22.15 -9.84 2.99
CA ASP A 93 23.23 -9.25 3.76
C ASP A 93 23.13 -7.72 3.85
N ILE A 94 24.04 -7.15 4.65
CA ILE A 94 24.09 -5.71 4.93
C ILE A 94 24.50 -4.88 3.71
N ASP A 95 25.25 -5.45 2.77
CA ASP A 95 25.74 -4.74 1.59
C ASP A 95 24.65 -4.65 0.52
N GLU A 96 23.78 -5.66 0.43
CA GLU A 96 22.52 -5.58 -0.30
C GLU A 96 21.57 -4.58 0.37
N PHE A 97 21.42 -4.63 1.69
CA PHE A 97 20.57 -3.68 2.43
C PHE A 97 20.94 -2.22 2.19
N ARG A 98 22.25 -1.90 2.19
CA ARG A 98 22.79 -0.56 1.91
C ARG A 98 22.31 0.01 0.58
N LYS A 99 22.07 -0.82 -0.43
CA LYS A 99 21.61 -0.39 -1.76
C LYS A 99 20.15 0.02 -1.75
N PHE A 100 19.34 -0.55 -0.86
CA PHE A 100 17.87 -0.39 -0.88
C PHE A 100 17.32 0.45 0.28
N ILE A 101 18.10 0.71 1.33
CA ILE A 101 17.61 1.43 2.51
C ILE A 101 17.15 2.86 2.22
N GLY A 102 17.84 3.58 1.33
CA GLY A 102 17.43 4.91 0.87
C GLY A 102 16.04 4.90 0.19
N PRO A 103 15.86 4.09 -0.87
CA PRO A 103 14.56 3.89 -1.51
C PRO A 103 13.45 3.47 -0.56
N ILE A 104 13.73 2.52 0.33
CA ILE A 104 12.75 2.03 1.33
C ILE A 104 12.30 3.15 2.25
N ARG A 105 13.24 3.97 2.76
CA ARG A 105 12.91 5.14 3.62
C ARG A 105 12.10 6.19 2.89
N SER A 106 12.44 6.47 1.62
CA SER A 106 11.72 7.41 0.77
C SER A 106 10.27 6.96 0.57
N LEU A 107 10.07 5.68 0.20
CA LEU A 107 8.74 5.13 0.00
C LEU A 107 7.91 5.13 1.30
N ILE A 108 8.49 4.69 2.42
CA ILE A 108 7.79 4.69 3.71
C ILE A 108 7.39 6.10 4.14
N SER A 109 8.29 7.08 3.94
CA SER A 109 8.00 8.49 4.22
C SER A 109 6.89 9.05 3.33
N SER A 110 6.78 8.59 2.08
CA SER A 110 5.72 9.01 1.16
C SER A 110 4.33 8.47 1.54
N VAL A 111 4.24 7.25 2.08
CA VAL A 111 2.95 6.64 2.47
C VAL A 111 2.46 7.07 3.85
N ALA A 112 3.37 7.45 4.76
CA ALA A 112 3.03 7.75 6.15
C ALA A 112 1.96 8.86 6.34
N PRO A 113 1.99 10.00 5.62
CA PRO A 113 0.94 11.02 5.71
C PRO A 113 -0.43 10.49 5.27
N SER A 114 -0.46 9.71 4.17
CA SER A 114 -1.70 9.15 3.63
C SER A 114 -2.31 8.12 4.59
N ILE A 115 -1.48 7.26 5.18
CA ILE A 115 -1.92 6.27 6.18
C ILE A 115 -2.49 6.98 7.42
N ARG A 116 -1.85 8.03 7.93
CA ARG A 116 -2.40 8.81 9.06
C ARG A 116 -3.77 9.42 8.76
N GLY A 117 -4.05 9.79 7.50
CA GLY A 117 -5.36 10.27 7.08
C GLY A 117 -6.45 9.19 6.97
N VAL A 118 -6.07 7.92 6.83
CA VAL A 118 -7.01 6.79 6.65
C VAL A 118 -7.20 5.97 7.93
N ALA A 119 -6.11 5.76 8.67
CA ALA A 119 -5.99 4.92 9.86
C ALA A 119 -4.86 5.45 10.77
N PRO A 120 -5.15 6.43 11.65
CA PRO A 120 -4.16 7.06 12.53
C PRO A 120 -3.36 6.06 13.37
N GLU A 121 -4.02 5.04 13.91
CA GLU A 121 -3.43 3.99 14.74
C GLU A 121 -2.36 3.18 13.99
N ILE A 122 -2.56 2.94 12.69
CA ILE A 122 -1.57 2.29 11.83
C ILE A 122 -0.42 3.26 11.55
N GLY A 123 -0.73 4.53 11.36
CA GLY A 123 0.26 5.59 11.16
C GLY A 123 1.25 5.72 12.32
N HIS A 124 0.81 5.56 13.56
CA HIS A 124 1.71 5.56 14.74
C HIS A 124 2.66 4.36 14.76
N GLN A 125 2.19 3.18 14.36
CA GLN A 125 3.06 2.01 14.27
C GLN A 125 4.09 2.14 13.15
N LEU A 126 3.66 2.69 12.01
CA LEU A 126 4.58 2.98 10.91
C LEU A 126 5.66 3.99 11.31
N GLN A 127 5.33 4.95 12.17
CA GLN A 127 6.32 5.88 12.71
C GLN A 127 7.39 5.16 13.54
N SER A 128 7.02 4.20 14.39
CA SER A 128 7.99 3.39 15.14
C SER A 128 8.92 2.61 14.21
N VAL A 129 8.40 2.09 13.10
CA VAL A 129 9.21 1.44 12.07
C VAL A 129 10.16 2.43 11.37
N GLN A 130 9.71 3.67 11.09
CA GLN A 130 10.55 4.71 10.52
C GLN A 130 11.73 5.05 11.43
N GLU A 131 11.50 5.14 12.74
CA GLU A 131 12.55 5.37 13.74
C GLU A 131 13.58 4.24 13.74
N GLN A 132 13.14 2.98 13.73
CA GLN A 132 14.02 1.81 13.64
C GLN A 132 14.85 1.77 12.34
N LEU A 133 14.24 2.17 11.21
CA LEU A 133 14.93 2.30 9.93
C LEU A 133 15.98 3.40 9.92
N GLU A 134 15.70 4.52 10.59
CA GLU A 134 16.64 5.65 10.73
C GLU A 134 17.86 5.23 11.56
N ASP A 135 17.63 4.61 12.73
CA ASP A 135 18.68 4.11 13.61
C ASP A 135 19.60 3.12 12.88
N LEU A 136 18.99 2.18 12.14
CA LEU A 136 19.73 1.19 11.37
C LEU A 136 20.53 1.84 10.22
N SER A 137 19.97 2.86 9.56
CA SER A 137 20.68 3.61 8.51
C SER A 137 21.92 4.31 9.06
N PHE A 138 21.80 4.95 10.22
CA PHE A 138 22.91 5.63 10.89
C PHE A 138 24.03 4.64 11.25
N GLU A 139 23.69 3.49 11.82
CA GLU A 139 24.67 2.48 12.23
C GLU A 139 25.44 1.82 11.09
N ILE A 140 24.81 1.74 9.91
CA ILE A 140 25.42 1.12 8.72
C ILE A 140 26.34 2.11 7.98
N GLY A 141 26.32 3.39 8.38
CA GLY A 141 27.11 4.46 7.78
C GLY A 141 26.55 4.91 6.42
N THR A 142 25.25 4.74 6.18
CA THR A 142 24.63 5.32 4.99
C THR A 142 24.42 6.81 5.23
N VAL A 143 25.01 7.64 4.36
CA VAL A 143 24.85 9.10 4.41
C VAL A 143 23.37 9.44 4.19
N PRO A 144 22.79 10.41 4.92
CA PRO A 144 21.46 10.91 4.60
C PRO A 144 21.41 11.39 3.15
N SER A 145 20.47 10.81 2.37
CA SER A 145 20.03 11.30 1.06
C SER A 145 21.10 11.38 -0.05
N MET A 146 21.30 10.28 -0.76
CA MET A 146 21.20 10.40 -2.23
C MET A 146 19.72 10.25 -2.55
N TYR A 147 19.16 11.26 -3.21
CA TYR A 147 17.82 11.19 -3.79
C TYR A 147 17.86 10.04 -4.81
N MET A 148 17.42 8.85 -4.40
CA MET A 148 17.08 7.83 -5.37
C MET A 148 15.65 8.17 -5.78
N PRO A 149 15.38 8.37 -7.08
CA PRO A 149 14.01 8.51 -7.55
C PRO A 149 13.19 7.33 -7.00
N PRO A 150 11.86 7.48 -6.90
CA PRO A 150 10.99 6.36 -6.55
C PRO A 150 11.42 5.11 -7.32
N ILE A 151 11.15 3.92 -6.77
CA ILE A 151 11.08 2.74 -7.63
C ILE A 151 9.93 3.03 -8.59
N GLU A 152 10.26 3.71 -9.69
CA GLU A 152 9.34 3.92 -10.76
C GLU A 152 9.12 2.53 -11.32
N PRO A 153 7.85 2.08 -11.43
CA PRO A 153 7.58 0.92 -12.25
C PRO A 153 8.30 1.14 -13.58
N ASP A 154 8.88 0.09 -14.16
CA ASP A 154 9.25 0.16 -15.57
C ASP A 154 7.95 0.51 -16.32
N GLU A 155 7.80 1.79 -16.65
CA GLU A 155 6.52 2.32 -17.15
C GLU A 155 6.14 1.62 -18.44
N GLU A 156 7.13 1.16 -19.20
CA GLU A 156 6.94 0.42 -20.43
C GLU A 156 6.42 -1.00 -20.15
N GLU A 157 7.02 -1.71 -19.20
CA GLU A 157 6.53 -3.03 -18.76
C GLU A 157 5.11 -2.94 -18.18
N VAL A 158 4.85 -1.96 -17.31
CA VAL A 158 3.52 -1.77 -16.71
C VAL A 158 2.48 -1.41 -17.77
N ARG A 159 2.79 -0.53 -18.72
CA ARG A 159 1.88 -0.21 -19.83
C ARG A 159 1.58 -1.44 -20.68
N LYS A 160 2.57 -2.29 -20.93
CA LYS A 160 2.40 -3.54 -21.69
C LYS A 160 1.48 -4.51 -20.95
N ILE A 161 1.73 -4.76 -19.67
CA ILE A 161 0.88 -5.64 -18.83
C ILE A 161 -0.56 -5.12 -18.76
N LEU A 162 -0.75 -3.81 -18.58
CA LEU A 162 -2.09 -3.19 -18.56
C LEU A 162 -2.81 -3.34 -19.89
N LYS A 163 -2.10 -3.22 -21.03
CA LYS A 163 -2.66 -3.44 -22.36
C LYS A 163 -3.10 -4.89 -22.54
N GLU A 164 -2.26 -5.85 -22.20
CA GLU A 164 -2.58 -7.28 -22.27
C GLU A 164 -3.79 -7.62 -21.39
N ALA A 165 -3.85 -7.09 -20.16
CA ALA A 165 -4.99 -7.28 -19.27
C ALA A 165 -6.29 -6.67 -19.83
N ALA A 166 -6.21 -5.49 -20.46
CA ALA A 166 -7.37 -4.85 -21.09
C ALA A 166 -7.90 -5.67 -22.28
N GLU A 167 -7.01 -6.26 -23.09
CA GLU A 167 -7.39 -7.15 -24.19
C GLU A 167 -8.11 -8.41 -23.68
N VAL A 168 -7.61 -9.02 -22.60
CA VAL A 168 -8.25 -10.17 -21.95
C VAL A 168 -9.61 -9.80 -21.35
N ALA A 169 -9.73 -8.65 -20.69
CA ALA A 169 -10.99 -8.17 -20.12
C ALA A 169 -12.04 -7.91 -21.21
N ALA A 170 -11.65 -7.26 -22.31
CA ALA A 170 -12.52 -7.00 -23.44
C ALA A 170 -13.01 -8.29 -24.11
N ARG A 171 -12.15 -9.31 -24.22
CA ARG A 171 -12.52 -10.63 -24.73
C ARG A 171 -13.58 -11.30 -23.85
N ARG A 172 -13.38 -11.31 -22.54
CA ARG A 172 -14.35 -11.91 -21.59
C ARG A 172 -15.71 -11.23 -21.63
N LEU A 173 -15.75 -9.91 -21.77
CA LEU A 173 -17.01 -9.16 -21.89
C LEU A 173 -17.80 -9.53 -23.16
N ARG A 174 -17.11 -9.77 -24.29
CA ARG A 174 -17.73 -10.23 -25.54
C ARG A 174 -18.24 -11.67 -25.45
N GLU A 175 -17.53 -12.53 -24.72
CA GLU A 175 -17.92 -13.93 -24.52
C GLU A 175 -19.05 -14.07 -23.48
N SER A 176 -19.23 -13.09 -22.58
CA SER A 176 -20.28 -13.09 -21.54
C SER A 176 -21.53 -12.30 -21.90
N THR A 177 -21.62 -11.71 -23.10
CA THR A 177 -22.83 -11.01 -23.56
C THR A 177 -23.81 -12.04 -24.14
N PRO A 178 -25.00 -12.27 -23.54
CA PRO A 178 -26.00 -13.14 -24.14
C PRO A 178 -26.50 -12.52 -25.45
N GLU A 179 -26.72 -13.33 -26.48
CA GLU A 179 -27.40 -12.86 -27.70
C GLU A 179 -28.79 -12.31 -27.33
N PRO A 180 -29.17 -11.11 -27.81
CA PRO A 180 -30.53 -10.62 -27.65
C PRO A 180 -31.49 -11.51 -28.48
N PRO A 181 -32.74 -11.70 -28.01
CA PRO A 181 -33.76 -12.49 -28.72
C PRO A 181 -34.19 -11.85 -30.06
#